data_AF-A0A926TW73-F1
#
_entry.id   AF-A0A926TW73-F1
#
_cell.length_a   1.000
_cell.length_b   1.000
_cell.length_c   1.000
_cell.angle_alpha   90.00
_cell.angle_beta   90.00
_cell.angle_gamma   90.00
#
_symmetry.space_group_name_H-M   'P 1'
#
loop_
_entity.id
_entity.type
_entity.pdbx_description
1 polymer ?
#
loop_
_entity_poly.entity_id
_entity_poly.type
_entity_poly.pdbx_seq_one_letter_code
_entity_poly.pdbx_strand_id
1 'polypeptide(L)'
;MTIQLNPTFQLQQVPIDHLEPDFYLDPNRCTLDDAVQQLAIDPQSNIPFIVWLFEDSSSAIAFPGKINLYGHDCLHAILNRGHSLADEAFVKGFTMGSDTRTHWLHQLLFKLISSTLYPKKYRFSWSDFHCFDAGLAYGRSLQVRDLNRFDFSANRNFTISQVRQQFGIS
;
A
#
# COMPACT_ATOMS: atom_id res chain seq x y z
N MET A 1 -21.83 -16.73 41.58
CA MET A 1 -22.25 -15.66 40.65
C MET A 1 -21.09 -15.47 39.69
N THR A 2 -21.18 -16.13 38.54
CA THR A 2 -20.03 -16.37 37.65
C THR A 2 -19.95 -15.23 36.64
N ILE A 3 -18.93 -14.38 36.76
CA ILE A 3 -18.66 -13.31 35.81
C ILE A 3 -17.95 -13.95 34.62
N GLN A 4 -18.65 -14.13 33.51
CA GLN A 4 -18.04 -14.51 32.23
C GLN A 4 -17.34 -13.28 31.64
N LEU A 5 -16.03 -13.37 31.47
CA LEU A 5 -15.24 -12.43 30.69
C LEU A 5 -15.24 -12.89 29.22
N ASN A 6 -15.95 -12.16 28.37
CA ASN A 6 -15.82 -12.24 26.91
C ASN A 6 -14.75 -11.22 26.47
N PRO A 7 -13.63 -11.62 25.85
CA PRO A 7 -12.76 -10.69 25.16
C PRO A 7 -12.98 -10.82 23.66
N THR A 8 -14.14 -10.39 23.16
CA THR A 8 -14.25 -10.05 21.74
C THR A 8 -13.79 -8.61 21.63
N PHE A 9 -12.48 -8.43 21.40
CA PHE A 9 -11.90 -7.16 21.00
C PHE A 9 -12.56 -6.78 19.68
N GLN A 10 -13.65 -6.01 19.75
CA GLN A 10 -14.25 -5.41 18.58
C GLN A 10 -13.21 -4.44 18.02
N LEU A 11 -12.60 -4.85 16.90
CA LEU A 11 -11.96 -3.90 16.00
C LEU A 11 -13.04 -2.86 15.69
N GLN A 12 -12.90 -1.66 16.27
CA GLN A 12 -13.71 -0.52 15.88
C GLN A 12 -13.50 -0.36 14.38
N GLN A 13 -14.52 -0.77 13.63
CA GLN A 13 -14.61 -0.53 12.20
C GLN A 13 -14.54 0.99 12.02
N VAL A 14 -13.41 1.47 11.52
CA VAL A 14 -13.29 2.83 11.00
C VAL A 14 -14.40 2.98 9.95
N PRO A 15 -15.22 4.04 9.98
CA PRO A 15 -16.28 4.22 8.99
C PRO A 15 -15.67 4.26 7.59
N ILE A 16 -15.89 3.22 6.79
CA ILE A 16 -15.47 3.14 5.38
C ILE A 16 -16.58 3.68 4.49
N ASP A 17 -17.10 4.87 4.81
CA ASP A 17 -18.23 5.45 4.09
C ASP A 17 -17.80 6.64 3.21
N HIS A 18 -16.50 6.94 3.12
CA HIS A 18 -15.97 8.05 2.30
C HIS A 18 -14.69 7.71 1.51
N LEU A 19 -14.50 6.45 1.11
CA LEU A 19 -13.42 6.05 0.18
C LEU A 19 -14.02 5.17 -0.94
N GLU A 20 -14.98 5.71 -1.69
CA GLU A 20 -15.31 5.16 -3.01
C GLU A 20 -14.07 5.42 -3.89
N PRO A 21 -13.44 4.39 -4.47
CA PRO A 21 -12.35 4.61 -5.42
C PRO A 21 -12.89 5.38 -6.63
N ASP A 22 -12.09 6.31 -7.17
CA ASP A 22 -12.45 7.11 -8.37
C ASP A 22 -12.67 6.25 -9.65
N PHE A 23 -12.49 4.94 -9.54
CA PHE A 23 -12.62 3.95 -10.60
C PHE A 23 -13.20 2.63 -10.04
N TYR A 24 -13.99 1.92 -10.85
CA TYR A 24 -14.54 0.60 -10.50
C TYR A 24 -13.78 -0.49 -11.26
N LEU A 25 -13.11 -1.38 -10.54
CA LEU A 25 -12.53 -2.61 -11.09
C LEU A 25 -13.43 -3.79 -10.75
N ASP A 26 -13.95 -4.50 -11.75
CA ASP A 26 -14.53 -5.84 -11.53
C ASP A 26 -13.36 -6.83 -11.33
N PRO A 27 -13.11 -7.32 -10.09
CA PRO A 27 -11.92 -8.09 -9.82
C PRO A 27 -11.92 -9.48 -10.49
N ASN A 28 -13.07 -9.95 -10.97
CA ASN A 28 -13.19 -11.24 -11.65
C ASN A 28 -13.08 -11.13 -13.17
N ARG A 29 -13.12 -9.90 -13.72
CA ARG A 29 -13.07 -9.67 -15.17
C ARG A 29 -11.89 -8.80 -15.60
N CYS A 30 -11.50 -7.82 -14.79
CA CYS A 30 -10.33 -7.00 -15.07
C CYS A 30 -9.06 -7.80 -14.78
N THR A 31 -8.19 -7.86 -15.79
CA THR A 31 -6.82 -8.33 -15.59
C THR A 31 -6.01 -7.29 -14.82
N LEU A 32 -4.86 -7.70 -14.29
CA LEU A 32 -3.95 -6.79 -13.62
C LEU A 32 -3.48 -5.66 -14.56
N ASP A 33 -3.24 -5.98 -15.83
CA ASP A 33 -2.83 -4.97 -16.82
C ASP A 33 -3.97 -4.00 -17.16
N ASP A 34 -5.21 -4.49 -17.32
CA ASP A 34 -6.39 -3.63 -17.54
C ASP A 34 -6.59 -2.66 -16.37
N ALA A 35 -6.37 -3.13 -15.15
CA ALA A 35 -6.50 -2.34 -13.94
C ALA A 35 -5.43 -1.25 -13.85
N VAL A 36 -4.17 -1.60 -14.13
CA VAL A 36 -3.06 -0.64 -14.14
C VAL A 36 -3.26 0.42 -15.21
N GLN A 37 -3.74 0.05 -16.41
CA GLN A 37 -4.03 1.02 -17.47
C GLN A 37 -5.15 2.01 -17.09
N GLN A 38 -6.14 1.56 -16.32
CA GLN A 38 -7.21 2.42 -15.79
C GLN A 38 -6.72 3.35 -14.66
N LEU A 39 -5.75 2.90 -13.87
CA LEU A 39 -5.10 3.68 -12.81
C LEU A 39 -4.10 4.71 -13.36
N ALA A 40 -3.39 4.38 -14.44
CA ALA A 40 -2.30 5.19 -15.02
C ALA A 40 -2.75 6.50 -15.70
N ILE A 41 -3.98 6.97 -15.48
CA ILE A 41 -4.54 8.16 -16.11
C ILE A 41 -3.91 9.45 -15.55
N ASP A 42 -3.31 9.43 -14.36
CA ASP A 42 -2.53 10.57 -13.85
C ASP A 42 -1.02 10.42 -14.13
N PRO A 43 -0.35 11.41 -14.75
CA PRO A 43 1.07 11.31 -15.04
C PRO A 43 1.92 11.36 -13.76
N GLN A 44 2.66 10.28 -13.51
CA GLN A 44 3.69 10.12 -12.48
C GLN A 44 4.88 11.11 -12.57
N SER A 45 4.83 12.10 -13.48
CA SER A 45 5.97 12.93 -13.91
C SER A 45 6.37 14.04 -12.93
N ASN A 46 5.96 13.96 -11.66
CA ASN A 46 6.34 14.96 -10.65
C ASN A 46 6.68 14.35 -9.29
N ILE A 47 7.23 13.12 -9.27
CA ILE A 47 7.80 12.54 -8.05
C ILE A 47 8.99 13.41 -7.61
N PRO A 48 8.90 14.11 -6.48
CA PRO A 48 9.98 14.98 -6.02
C PRO A 48 11.23 14.17 -5.67
N PHE A 49 12.43 14.75 -5.86
CA PHE A 49 13.72 14.09 -5.58
C PHE A 49 13.81 13.43 -4.19
N ILE A 50 13.14 13.99 -3.17
CA ILE A 50 13.10 13.40 -1.82
C ILE A 50 12.33 12.07 -1.77
N VAL A 51 11.26 11.94 -2.57
CA VAL A 51 10.48 10.70 -2.70
C VAL A 51 11.31 9.68 -3.47
N TRP A 52 11.99 10.11 -4.55
CA TRP A 52 12.94 9.27 -5.27
C TRP A 52 14.07 8.73 -4.38
N LEU A 53 14.67 9.59 -3.55
CA LEU A 53 15.80 9.21 -2.69
C LEU A 53 15.46 8.11 -1.68
N PHE A 54 14.25 8.11 -1.14
CA PHE A 54 13.82 7.18 -0.09
C PHE A 54 12.98 6.01 -0.60
N GLU A 55 12.39 6.11 -1.79
CA GLU A 55 11.44 5.12 -2.29
C GLU A 55 11.83 4.50 -3.63
N ASP A 56 12.77 5.09 -4.39
CA ASP A 56 13.23 4.52 -5.67
C ASP A 56 14.11 3.29 -5.45
N SER A 57 13.78 2.21 -6.16
CA SER A 57 14.51 0.94 -6.07
C SER A 57 16.00 1.03 -6.44
N SER A 58 16.40 2.02 -7.23
CA SER A 58 17.78 2.33 -7.65
C SER A 58 18.56 3.16 -6.64
N SER A 59 17.90 3.76 -5.63
CA SER A 59 18.57 4.51 -4.56
C SER A 59 19.28 3.60 -3.56
N ALA A 60 20.48 4.01 -3.14
CA ALA A 60 21.30 3.28 -2.17
C ALA A 60 20.78 3.39 -0.72
N ILE A 61 19.87 4.33 -0.44
CA ILE A 61 19.30 4.62 0.90
C ILE A 61 17.79 4.35 0.91
N ALA A 62 17.27 3.63 -0.10
CA ALA A 62 15.86 3.32 -0.20
C ALA A 62 15.37 2.54 1.04
N PHE A 63 14.19 2.90 1.55
CA PHE A 63 13.54 2.17 2.62
C PHE A 63 13.23 0.72 2.20
N PRO A 64 13.17 -0.21 3.16
CA PRO A 64 12.55 -1.51 2.93
C PRO A 64 11.14 -1.35 2.37
N GLY A 65 10.68 -2.31 1.55
CA GLY A 65 9.43 -2.16 0.80
C GLY A 65 9.60 -1.40 -0.53
N LYS A 66 10.82 -1.12 -0.99
CA LYS A 66 11.03 -0.55 -2.32
C LYS A 66 10.46 -1.47 -3.41
N ILE A 67 9.65 -0.92 -4.30
CA ILE A 67 8.96 -1.61 -5.41
C ILE A 67 9.10 -0.75 -6.67
N ASN A 68 9.15 -1.37 -7.85
CA ASN A 68 9.17 -0.60 -9.11
C ASN A 68 7.80 0.05 -9.39
N LEU A 69 7.76 1.02 -10.31
CA LEU A 69 6.54 1.77 -10.64
C LEU A 69 5.38 0.83 -11.04
N TYR A 70 5.66 -0.11 -11.93
CA TYR A 70 4.64 -1.07 -12.37
C TYR A 70 4.06 -1.89 -11.20
N GLY A 71 4.91 -2.38 -10.32
CA GLY A 71 4.50 -3.12 -9.12
C GLY A 71 3.74 -2.24 -8.13
N HIS A 72 4.10 -0.97 -8.01
CA HIS A 72 3.37 0.00 -7.21
C HIS A 72 1.93 0.15 -7.72
N ASP A 73 1.75 0.38 -9.02
CA ASP A 73 0.43 0.52 -9.64
C ASP A 73 -0.37 -0.79 -9.55
N CYS A 74 0.32 -1.94 -9.65
CA CYS A 74 -0.30 -3.24 -9.38
C CYS A 74 -0.81 -3.36 -7.95
N LEU A 75 -0.07 -2.84 -6.95
CA LEU A 75 -0.54 -2.83 -5.57
C LEU A 75 -1.76 -1.92 -5.39
N HIS A 76 -1.83 -0.78 -6.07
CA HIS A 76 -3.05 0.04 -6.10
C HIS A 76 -4.26 -0.74 -6.63
N ALA A 77 -4.09 -1.43 -7.76
CA ALA A 77 -5.13 -2.28 -8.35
C ALA A 77 -5.56 -3.41 -7.41
N ILE A 78 -4.59 -4.17 -6.89
CA ILE A 78 -4.85 -5.34 -6.05
C ILE A 78 -5.43 -4.93 -4.70
N LEU A 79 -5.04 -3.81 -4.12
CA LEU A 79 -5.56 -3.31 -2.84
C LEU A 79 -6.84 -2.47 -2.99
N ASN A 80 -7.25 -2.19 -4.23
CA ASN A 80 -8.36 -1.30 -4.56
C ASN A 80 -8.19 0.10 -3.93
N ARG A 81 -7.05 0.74 -4.21
CA ARG A 81 -6.64 2.03 -3.62
C ARG A 81 -6.35 3.06 -4.71
N GLY A 82 -6.85 4.28 -4.52
CA GLY A 82 -6.61 5.42 -5.41
C GLY A 82 -5.27 6.13 -5.14
N HIS A 83 -5.16 7.38 -5.56
CA HIS A 83 -3.95 8.22 -5.43
C HIS A 83 -4.07 9.33 -4.37
N SER A 84 -5.05 9.23 -3.48
CA SER A 84 -5.15 10.15 -2.34
C SER A 84 -3.94 9.96 -1.40
N LEU A 85 -3.58 10.98 -0.62
CA LEU A 85 -2.47 10.85 0.35
C LEU A 85 -2.69 9.70 1.35
N ALA A 86 -3.94 9.47 1.74
CA ALA A 86 -4.32 8.36 2.61
C ALA A 86 -4.12 6.99 1.93
N ASP A 87 -4.49 6.86 0.65
CA ASP A 87 -4.31 5.63 -0.11
C ASP A 87 -2.84 5.35 -0.40
N GLU A 88 -2.06 6.37 -0.80
CA GLU A 88 -0.61 6.28 -0.97
C GLU A 88 0.06 5.88 0.34
N ALA A 89 -0.32 6.50 1.46
CA ALA A 89 0.18 6.13 2.78
C ALA A 89 -0.15 4.67 3.13
N PHE A 90 -1.36 4.20 2.81
CA PHE A 90 -1.76 2.80 2.99
C PHE A 90 -0.92 1.84 2.14
N VAL A 91 -0.75 2.10 0.84
CA VAL A 91 0.05 1.26 -0.07
C VAL A 91 1.51 1.22 0.36
N LYS A 92 2.10 2.35 0.78
CA LYS A 92 3.47 2.39 1.35
C LYS A 92 3.56 1.58 2.63
N GLY A 93 2.62 1.78 3.55
CA GLY A 93 2.53 1.00 4.78
C GLY A 93 2.46 -0.49 4.49
N PHE A 94 1.56 -0.91 3.60
CA PHE A 94 1.40 -2.29 3.18
C PHE A 94 2.68 -2.88 2.60
N THR A 95 3.33 -2.16 1.70
CA THR A 95 4.56 -2.62 1.05
C THR A 95 5.68 -2.78 2.08
N MET A 96 5.86 -1.80 2.97
CA MET A 96 6.79 -1.90 4.10
C MET A 96 6.41 -3.05 5.04
N GLY A 97 5.12 -3.26 5.31
CA GLY A 97 4.63 -4.31 6.20
C GLY A 97 4.92 -5.70 5.66
N SER A 98 4.83 -5.87 4.35
CA SER A 98 5.13 -7.12 3.63
C SER A 98 6.63 -7.45 3.57
N ASP A 99 7.52 -6.44 3.58
CA ASP A 99 8.98 -6.63 3.52
C ASP A 99 9.52 -7.08 4.89
N THR A 100 10.22 -8.21 4.89
CA THR A 100 10.78 -8.85 6.10
C THR A 100 11.89 -8.02 6.77
N ARG A 101 12.49 -7.07 6.04
CA ARG A 101 13.57 -6.20 6.54
C ARG A 101 13.04 -4.91 7.18
N THR A 102 11.72 -4.70 7.17
CA THR A 102 11.11 -3.53 7.79
C THR A 102 11.14 -3.65 9.31
N HIS A 103 11.79 -2.69 9.96
CA HIS A 103 11.88 -2.58 11.41
C HIS A 103 11.20 -1.30 11.90
N TRP A 104 10.99 -1.18 13.21
CA TRP A 104 10.33 -0.02 13.83
C TRP A 104 11.08 1.30 13.56
N LEU A 105 12.41 1.26 13.48
CA LEU A 105 13.23 2.43 13.12
C LEU A 105 12.93 2.92 11.70
N HIS A 106 12.73 2.01 10.74
CA HIS A 106 12.38 2.38 9.36
C HIS A 106 11.01 3.07 9.30
N GLN A 107 10.03 2.59 10.06
CA GLN A 107 8.71 3.22 10.15
C GLN A 107 8.80 4.62 10.76
N LEU A 108 9.55 4.78 11.86
CA LEU A 108 9.72 6.07 12.51
C LEU A 108 10.42 7.07 11.59
N LEU A 109 11.50 6.65 10.93
CA LEU A 109 12.25 7.51 10.02
C LEU A 109 11.39 7.88 8.79
N PHE A 110 10.63 6.94 8.23
CA PHE A 110 9.71 7.21 7.15
C PHE A 110 8.67 8.27 7.55
N LYS A 111 7.98 8.09 8.67
CA LYS A 111 6.98 9.05 9.15
C LYS A 111 7.57 10.44 9.39
N LEU A 112 8.79 10.51 9.94
CA LEU A 112 9.48 11.79 10.16
C LEU A 112 9.78 12.48 8.82
N ILE A 113 10.36 11.77 7.86
CA ILE A 113 10.75 12.32 6.55
C ILE A 113 9.52 12.71 5.74
N SER A 114 8.50 11.85 5.68
CA SER A 114 7.29 12.09 4.87
C SER A 114 6.39 13.19 5.43
N SER A 115 6.46 13.49 6.73
CA SER A 115 5.76 14.64 7.33
C SER A 115 6.54 15.95 7.32
N THR A 116 7.85 15.94 7.09
CA THR A 116 8.68 17.16 7.20
C THR A 116 9.37 17.55 5.90
N LEU A 117 10.03 16.60 5.25
CA LEU A 117 10.90 16.83 4.09
C LEU A 117 10.15 16.69 2.76
N TYR A 118 9.02 15.98 2.74
CA TYR A 118 8.20 15.88 1.52
C TYR A 118 7.63 17.25 1.15
N PRO A 119 7.52 17.60 -0.15
CA PRO A 119 6.86 18.83 -0.57
C PRO A 119 5.42 18.85 -0.08
N LYS A 120 4.87 20.05 0.13
CA LYS A 120 3.56 20.25 0.75
C LYS A 120 2.44 19.38 0.12
N LYS A 121 2.46 19.17 -1.21
CA LYS A 121 1.47 18.35 -1.92
C LYS A 121 1.52 16.86 -1.56
N TYR A 122 2.68 16.35 -1.17
CA TYR A 122 2.93 14.92 -0.90
C TYR A 122 3.14 14.63 0.58
N ARG A 123 3.04 15.65 1.43
CA ARG A 123 3.40 15.56 2.84
C ARG A 123 2.28 14.88 3.61
N PHE A 124 2.62 13.77 4.27
CA PHE A 124 1.66 13.03 5.07
C PHE A 124 1.32 13.76 6.36
N SER A 125 0.03 13.78 6.64
CA SER A 125 -0.57 14.27 7.87
C SER A 125 -0.73 13.13 8.89
N TRP A 126 -1.18 13.47 10.09
CA TRP A 126 -1.42 12.47 11.13
C TRP A 126 -2.53 11.49 10.76
N SER A 127 -3.57 11.93 10.05
CA SER A 127 -4.62 11.05 9.53
C SER A 127 -4.08 10.06 8.49
N ASP A 128 -3.18 10.50 7.62
CA ASP A 128 -2.56 9.62 6.62
C ASP A 128 -1.70 8.53 7.29
N PHE A 129 -1.08 8.85 8.44
CA PHE A 129 -0.33 7.85 9.21
C PHE A 129 -1.20 6.75 9.83
N HIS A 130 -2.49 6.99 10.07
CA HIS A 130 -3.40 5.91 10.44
C HIS A 130 -3.63 4.94 9.28
N CYS A 131 -3.77 5.46 8.06
CA CYS A 131 -3.85 4.63 6.86
C CYS A 131 -2.54 3.88 6.62
N PHE A 132 -1.39 4.52 6.83
CA PHE A 132 -0.09 3.85 6.80
C PHE A 132 0.00 2.70 7.81
N ASP A 133 -0.39 2.93 9.07
CA ASP A 133 -0.33 1.90 10.11
C ASP A 133 -1.28 0.74 9.82
N ALA A 134 -2.47 1.02 9.27
CA ALA A 134 -3.41 0.00 8.81
C ALA A 134 -2.83 -0.84 7.67
N GLY A 135 -2.24 -0.19 6.66
CA GLY A 135 -1.55 -0.86 5.56
C GLY A 135 -0.41 -1.73 6.09
N LEU A 136 0.43 -1.19 6.97
CA LEU A 136 1.55 -1.89 7.60
C LEU A 136 1.11 -3.14 8.36
N ALA A 137 0.05 -3.02 9.16
CA ALA A 137 -0.53 -4.17 9.87
C ALA A 137 -1.05 -5.23 8.90
N TYR A 138 -1.71 -4.81 7.81
CA TYR A 138 -2.22 -5.73 6.81
C TYR A 138 -1.10 -6.45 6.05
N GLY A 139 -0.08 -5.73 5.59
CA GLY A 139 1.09 -6.34 4.93
C GLY A 139 1.83 -7.31 5.85
N ARG A 140 1.82 -7.07 7.18
CA ARG A 140 2.38 -7.98 8.18
C ARG A 140 1.55 -9.25 8.40
N SER A 141 0.24 -9.19 8.21
CA SER A 141 -0.63 -10.35 8.40
C SER A 141 -0.59 -11.33 7.22
N LEU A 142 -0.06 -10.91 6.07
CA LEU A 142 0.06 -11.78 4.91
C LEU A 142 1.05 -12.93 5.14
N GLN A 143 0.67 -14.11 4.68
CA GLN A 143 1.57 -15.28 4.65
C GLN A 143 2.65 -15.11 3.58
N VAL A 144 2.31 -14.50 2.44
CA VAL A 144 3.25 -14.17 1.39
C VAL A 144 3.99 -12.87 1.77
N ARG A 145 5.31 -12.95 1.86
CA ARG A 145 6.18 -11.85 2.29
C ARG A 145 7.01 -11.33 1.11
N ASP A 146 7.60 -10.16 1.28
CA ASP A 146 8.48 -9.50 0.30
C ASP A 146 7.81 -9.27 -1.06
N LEU A 147 6.51 -8.89 -1.06
CA LEU A 147 5.74 -8.61 -2.28
C LEU A 147 6.40 -7.55 -3.17
N ASN A 148 7.18 -6.66 -2.56
CA ASN A 148 7.97 -5.64 -3.25
C ASN A 148 9.09 -6.20 -4.16
N ARG A 149 9.40 -7.49 -4.04
CA ARG A 149 10.35 -8.23 -4.89
C ARG A 149 9.67 -9.13 -5.92
N PHE A 150 8.34 -9.22 -5.88
CA PHE A 150 7.59 -10.09 -6.76
C PHE A 150 7.59 -9.52 -8.19
N ASP A 151 7.73 -10.39 -9.18
CA ASP A 151 7.59 -10.00 -10.58
C ASP A 151 6.11 -9.97 -10.97
N PHE A 152 5.47 -8.83 -10.74
CA PHE A 152 4.06 -8.61 -11.13
C PHE A 152 3.85 -8.75 -12.64
N SER A 153 4.89 -8.62 -13.47
CA SER A 153 4.75 -8.73 -14.92
C SER A 153 4.35 -10.14 -15.37
N ALA A 154 4.72 -11.17 -14.61
CA ALA A 154 4.29 -12.55 -14.83
C ALA A 154 2.77 -12.73 -14.62
N ASN A 155 2.15 -11.82 -13.86
CA ASN A 155 0.74 -11.89 -13.48
C ASN A 155 -0.18 -10.96 -14.29
N ARG A 156 0.33 -10.30 -15.34
CA ARG A 156 -0.41 -9.31 -16.17
C ARG A 156 -1.79 -9.77 -16.62
N ASN A 157 -1.89 -11.03 -17.06
CA ASN A 157 -3.10 -11.60 -17.66
C ASN A 157 -4.04 -12.25 -16.63
N PHE A 158 -3.64 -12.33 -15.36
CA PHE A 158 -4.50 -12.85 -14.30
C PHE A 158 -5.47 -11.77 -13.85
N THR A 159 -6.67 -12.18 -13.47
CA THR A 159 -7.66 -11.27 -12.89
C THR A 159 -7.19 -10.80 -11.52
N ILE A 160 -7.64 -9.63 -11.09
CA ILE A 160 -7.30 -9.10 -9.77
C ILE A 160 -7.63 -10.13 -8.67
N SER A 161 -8.76 -10.82 -8.78
CA SER A 161 -9.21 -11.86 -7.86
C SER A 161 -8.21 -13.03 -7.79
N GLN A 162 -7.71 -13.50 -8.94
CA GLN A 162 -6.70 -14.56 -9.00
C GLN A 162 -5.39 -14.12 -8.34
N VAL A 163 -4.95 -12.88 -8.61
CA VAL A 163 -3.72 -12.33 -8.03
C VAL A 163 -3.86 -12.14 -6.51
N ARG A 164 -5.01 -11.64 -6.04
CA ARG A 164 -5.35 -11.54 -4.62
C ARG A 164 -5.27 -12.89 -3.92
N GLN A 165 -5.89 -13.90 -4.51
CA GLN A 165 -5.86 -15.27 -3.99
C GLN A 165 -4.44 -15.82 -3.87
N GLN A 166 -3.59 -15.57 -4.88
CA GLN A 166 -2.18 -16.00 -4.87
C GLN A 166 -1.39 -15.36 -3.73
N PHE A 167 -1.68 -14.11 -3.38
CA PHE A 167 -0.97 -13.36 -2.33
C PHE A 167 -1.63 -13.44 -0.95
N GLY A 168 -2.78 -14.11 -0.83
CA GLY A 168 -3.56 -14.17 0.40
C GLY A 168 -4.19 -12.84 0.80
N ILE A 169 -4.45 -11.97 -0.18
CA ILE A 169 -5.10 -10.67 0.00
C ILE A 169 -6.61 -10.92 -0.10
N SER A 170 -7.35 -10.48 0.92
CA SER A 170 -8.82 -10.55 1.00
C SER A 170 -9.45 -9.24 0.56
#